data_AF-A0A1V5NQ70-F1
#
_entry.id   AF-A0A1V5NQ70-F1
#
_cell.length_a   1.000
_cell.length_b   1.000
_cell.length_c   1.000
_cell.angle_alpha   90.00
_cell.angle_beta   90.00
_cell.angle_gamma   90.00
#
_symmetry.space_group_name_H-M   'P 1'
#
loop_
_entity.id
_entity.type
_entity.pdbx_description
1 polymer ?
#
loop_
_entity_poly.entity_id
_entity_poly.type
_entity_poly.pdbx_seq_one_letter_code
_entity_poly.pdbx_strand_id
1 'polypeptide(L)'
;MSEARKLIGSTQFRTADVDYGNLACAKVVTTALKNAGALDSVSLNCRSTVDMLHAKGWKDVSAPPYKEGDVILWKTYDYTGDGVKDPDTHIGIIVKEGNSYMAMNNSSRLRTPRLSEPSSIGPVTRVMRKS
;
A
#
# COMPACT_ATOMS: atom_id res chain seq x y z
N MET A 1 -1.38 17.88 3.90
CA MET A 1 -0.38 16.78 3.85
C MET A 1 -1.10 15.49 4.14
N SER A 2 -1.14 14.53 3.21
CA SER A 2 -1.81 13.24 3.44
C SER A 2 -1.15 12.47 4.59
N GLU A 3 -1.94 11.73 5.37
CA GLU A 3 -1.42 10.90 6.50
C GLU A 3 -0.36 9.90 6.03
N ALA A 4 -0.46 9.44 4.78
CA ALA A 4 0.56 8.62 4.14
C ALA A 4 1.94 9.29 4.10
N ARG A 5 2.01 10.58 3.75
CA ARG A 5 3.29 11.30 3.66
C ARG A 5 4.01 11.42 4.99
N LYS A 6 3.26 11.52 6.10
CA LYS A 6 3.85 11.64 7.45
C LYS A 6 4.61 10.38 7.88
N LEU A 7 4.37 9.23 7.24
CA LEU A 7 5.04 7.98 7.57
C LEU A 7 6.37 7.78 6.84
N ILE A 8 6.66 8.58 5.82
CA ILE A 8 7.88 8.44 5.00
C ILE A 8 9.12 8.56 5.89
N GLY A 9 10.05 7.60 5.76
CA GLY A 9 11.28 7.55 6.56
C GLY A 9 11.10 7.03 7.99
N SER A 10 9.86 6.79 8.44
CA SER A 10 9.61 6.33 9.81
C SER A 10 10.17 4.92 10.06
N THR A 11 10.80 4.73 11.22
CA THR A 11 11.31 3.44 11.68
C THR A 11 10.33 2.70 12.61
N GLN A 12 9.17 3.29 12.91
CA GLN A 12 8.18 2.72 13.85
C GLN A 12 7.60 1.37 13.40
N PHE A 13 7.76 1.02 12.11
CA PHE A 13 7.27 -0.23 11.53
C PHE A 13 8.28 -1.38 11.59
N ARG A 14 9.40 -1.20 12.29
CA ARG A 14 10.40 -2.25 12.54
C ARG A 14 10.05 -3.07 13.76
N THR A 15 8.85 -3.63 13.77
CA THR A 15 8.29 -4.40 14.90
C THR A 15 8.23 -5.89 14.57
N ALA A 16 8.21 -6.73 15.61
CA ALA A 16 8.33 -8.19 15.47
C ALA A 16 7.18 -8.82 14.65
N ASP A 17 5.97 -8.27 14.73
CA ASP A 17 4.78 -8.73 14.00
C ASP A 17 4.88 -8.57 12.47
N VAL A 18 5.86 -7.81 11.98
CA VAL A 18 6.12 -7.59 10.54
C VAL A 18 7.56 -7.91 10.17
N ASP A 19 8.17 -8.84 10.91
CA ASP A 19 9.56 -9.26 10.75
C ASP A 19 10.51 -8.06 10.63
N TYR A 20 10.42 -7.17 11.62
CA TYR A 20 11.25 -5.97 11.76
C TYR A 20 11.27 -5.08 10.51
N GLY A 21 10.16 -5.04 9.76
CA GLY A 21 9.96 -4.20 8.59
C GLY A 21 10.07 -4.91 7.25
N ASN A 22 10.40 -6.21 7.22
CA ASN A 22 10.45 -6.99 5.99
C ASN A 22 9.05 -7.24 5.40
N LEU A 23 8.01 -7.31 6.24
CA LEU A 23 6.61 -7.62 5.84
C LEU A 23 5.63 -6.50 6.22
N ALA A 24 6.10 -5.25 6.32
CA ALA A 24 5.31 -4.16 6.89
C ALA A 24 4.43 -3.37 5.89
N CYS A 25 4.34 -3.78 4.61
CA CYS A 25 3.63 -3.00 3.58
C CYS A 25 2.16 -2.71 3.91
N ALA A 26 1.41 -3.76 4.27
CA ALA A 26 0.01 -3.61 4.68
C ALA A 26 -0.12 -2.81 5.98
N LYS A 27 0.79 -3.03 6.95
CA LYS A 27 0.78 -2.29 8.23
C LYS A 27 0.94 -0.79 8.03
N VAL A 28 1.89 -0.39 7.18
CA VAL A 28 2.16 1.02 6.84
C VAL A 28 0.94 1.65 6.17
N VAL A 29 0.39 0.99 5.15
CA VAL A 29 -0.76 1.50 4.40
C VAL A 29 -2.00 1.60 5.28
N THR A 30 -2.34 0.54 6.02
CA THR A 30 -3.54 0.56 6.87
C THR A 30 -3.39 1.47 8.08
N THR A 31 -2.17 1.71 8.58
CA THR A 31 -1.91 2.77 9.57
C THR A 31 -2.20 4.15 9.00
N ALA A 32 -1.71 4.46 7.79
CA ALA A 32 -2.03 5.72 7.12
C ALA A 32 -3.54 5.90 6.87
N LEU A 33 -4.22 4.84 6.40
CA LEU A 33 -5.66 4.85 6.17
C LEU A 33 -6.45 5.01 7.47
N LYS A 34 -6.04 4.34 8.55
CA LYS A 34 -6.65 4.50 9.87
C LYS A 34 -6.48 5.90 10.42
N ASN A 35 -5.27 6.47 10.32
CA ASN A 35 -5.00 7.84 10.74
C ASN A 35 -5.83 8.86 9.94
N ALA A 36 -6.15 8.55 8.68
CA ALA A 36 -7.03 9.36 7.83
C ALA A 36 -8.53 9.12 8.06
N GLY A 37 -8.91 8.22 8.97
CA GLY A 37 -10.31 7.82 9.20
C GLY A 37 -10.95 7.02 8.06
N ALA A 38 -10.15 6.49 7.13
CA ALA A 38 -10.64 5.66 6.02
C ALA A 38 -10.88 4.20 6.43
N LEU A 39 -10.13 3.71 7.43
CA LEU A 39 -10.29 2.40 8.05
C LEU A 39 -10.38 2.55 9.57
N ASP A 40 -10.99 1.58 10.25
CA ASP A 40 -11.12 1.62 11.72
C ASP A 40 -9.94 0.91 12.42
N SER A 41 -9.26 0.00 11.72
CA SER A 41 -8.21 -0.86 12.24
C SER A 41 -7.04 -1.03 11.26
N VAL A 42 -5.92 -1.55 11.79
CA VAL A 42 -4.72 -1.89 11.02
C VAL A 42 -4.78 -3.36 10.60
N SER A 43 -4.39 -3.66 9.36
CA SER A 43 -4.23 -5.02 8.85
C SER A 43 -2.79 -5.26 8.43
N LEU A 44 -2.30 -6.48 8.64
CA LEU A 44 -1.00 -6.94 8.19
C LEU A 44 -1.06 -7.66 6.84
N ASN A 45 -2.24 -7.80 6.25
CA ASN A 45 -2.47 -8.54 5.01
C ASN A 45 -3.08 -7.64 3.92
N CYS A 46 -2.46 -7.64 2.73
CA CYS A 46 -2.91 -6.84 1.58
C CYS A 46 -4.33 -7.21 1.11
N ARG A 47 -4.67 -8.50 1.04
CA ARG A 47 -5.98 -8.97 0.56
C ARG A 47 -7.07 -8.63 1.57
N SER A 48 -6.82 -8.85 2.86
CA SER A 48 -7.75 -8.40 3.90
C SER A 48 -7.93 -6.88 3.89
N THR A 49 -6.91 -6.11 3.49
CA THR A 49 -7.04 -4.66 3.32
C THR A 49 -7.99 -4.30 2.18
N VAL A 50 -7.98 -5.07 1.07
CA VAL A 50 -8.95 -4.91 -0.03
C VAL A 50 -10.37 -5.13 0.49
N ASP A 51 -10.60 -6.23 1.21
CA ASP A 51 -11.92 -6.55 1.77
C ASP A 51 -12.42 -5.44 2.71
N MET A 52 -11.54 -4.92 3.57
CA MET A 52 -11.85 -3.81 4.48
C MET A 52 -12.21 -2.53 3.72
N LEU A 53 -11.52 -2.23 2.62
CA LEU A 53 -11.79 -1.05 1.80
C LEU A 53 -13.12 -1.18 1.05
N HIS A 54 -13.41 -2.35 0.46
CA HIS A 54 -14.73 -2.63 -0.13
C HIS A 54 -15.85 -2.50 0.89
N ALA A 55 -15.67 -3.02 2.11
CA ALA A 55 -16.63 -2.86 3.21
C ALA A 55 -16.85 -1.37 3.60
N LYS A 56 -15.89 -0.50 3.31
CA LYS A 56 -15.98 0.97 3.48
C LYS A 56 -16.44 1.71 2.21
N GLY A 57 -16.93 0.98 1.20
CA GLY A 57 -17.50 1.54 -0.02
C GLY A 57 -16.48 2.03 -1.05
N TRP A 58 -15.21 1.63 -0.92
CA TRP A 58 -14.21 1.85 -1.96
C TRP A 58 -14.50 0.96 -3.16
N LYS A 59 -14.07 1.39 -4.35
CA LYS A 59 -14.29 0.68 -5.60
C LYS A 59 -12.99 0.46 -6.34
N ASP A 60 -12.91 -0.65 -7.05
CA ASP A 60 -11.85 -0.88 -8.03
C ASP A 60 -12.05 0.05 -9.23
N VAL A 61 -10.97 0.67 -9.68
CA VAL A 61 -10.96 1.60 -10.81
C VAL A 61 -9.83 1.26 -11.77
N SER A 62 -10.02 1.60 -13.04
CA SER A 62 -8.94 1.57 -14.02
C SER A 62 -8.00 2.76 -13.78
N ALA A 63 -6.69 2.48 -13.77
CA ALA A 63 -5.65 3.50 -13.72
C ALA A 63 -4.46 3.08 -14.60
N PRO A 64 -3.68 4.03 -15.13
CA PRO A 64 -3.81 5.49 -14.99
C PRO A 64 -5.08 6.09 -15.65
N PRO A 65 -5.51 7.32 -15.26
CA PRO A 65 -4.84 8.24 -14.34
C PRO A 65 -5.07 7.90 -12.85
N TYR A 66 -3.96 7.99 -12.09
CA TYR A 66 -3.99 7.92 -10.62
C TYR A 66 -4.50 9.24 -10.02
N LYS A 67 -5.06 9.15 -8.81
CA LYS A 67 -5.45 10.29 -7.97
C LYS A 67 -4.80 10.15 -6.60
N GLU A 68 -4.54 11.27 -5.94
CA GLU A 68 -4.06 11.26 -4.56
C GLU A 68 -5.08 10.54 -3.66
N GLY A 69 -4.60 9.64 -2.81
CA GLY A 69 -5.42 8.81 -1.93
C GLY A 69 -5.82 7.46 -2.52
N ASP A 70 -5.57 7.19 -3.80
CA ASP A 70 -5.78 5.84 -4.36
C ASP A 70 -4.94 4.82 -3.60
N VAL A 71 -5.55 3.69 -3.25
CA VAL A 71 -4.81 2.53 -2.76
C VAL A 71 -4.43 1.67 -3.95
N ILE A 72 -3.16 1.33 -4.07
CA ILE A 72 -2.61 0.58 -5.20
C ILE A 72 -2.00 -0.72 -4.71
N LEU A 73 -2.22 -1.79 -5.46
CA LEU A 73 -1.65 -3.10 -5.18
C LEU A 73 -0.84 -3.63 -6.37
N TRP A 74 0.16 -4.43 -6.07
CA TRP A 74 1.09 -4.99 -7.04
C TRP A 74 1.24 -6.50 -6.90
N LYS A 75 1.68 -7.11 -8.00
CA LYS A 75 2.22 -8.46 -8.09
C LYS A 75 3.73 -8.44 -7.90
N THR A 76 4.26 -9.02 -6.83
CA THR A 76 5.67 -8.91 -6.43
C THR A 76 6.36 -10.24 -6.11
N TYR A 77 5.66 -11.21 -5.51
CA TYR A 77 6.20 -12.53 -5.17
C TYR A 77 5.16 -13.64 -5.36
N ASP A 78 5.62 -14.89 -5.39
CA ASP A 78 4.79 -16.09 -5.42
C ASP A 78 4.55 -16.53 -3.96
N TYR A 79 3.31 -16.40 -3.49
CA TYR A 79 2.91 -16.83 -2.15
C TYR A 79 2.25 -18.22 -2.15
N THR A 80 1.78 -18.68 -3.31
CA THR A 80 1.13 -20.00 -3.44
C THR A 80 2.14 -21.14 -3.64
N GLY A 81 3.34 -20.81 -4.12
CA GLY A 81 4.41 -21.76 -4.41
C GLY A 81 4.26 -22.46 -5.76
N ASP A 82 3.43 -21.93 -6.67
CA ASP A 82 3.17 -22.51 -7.99
C ASP A 82 4.19 -22.08 -9.08
N GLY A 83 5.16 -21.24 -8.72
CA GLY A 83 6.17 -20.68 -9.61
C GLY A 83 5.73 -19.38 -10.30
N VAL A 84 4.50 -18.90 -10.06
CA VAL A 84 3.93 -17.70 -10.66
C VAL A 84 3.71 -16.64 -9.59
N LYS A 85 4.15 -15.40 -9.86
CA LYS A 85 3.88 -14.30 -8.94
C LYS A 85 2.38 -14.02 -8.85
N ASP A 86 1.92 -13.85 -7.63
CA ASP A 86 0.51 -13.67 -7.32
C ASP A 86 0.07 -12.21 -7.34
N PRO A 87 -1.20 -11.91 -7.64
CA PRO A 87 -1.75 -10.57 -7.52
C PRO A 87 -1.87 -10.13 -6.06
N ASP A 88 -1.83 -8.82 -5.83
CA ASP A 88 -2.14 -8.20 -4.54
C ASP A 88 -1.19 -8.61 -3.40
N THR A 89 0.10 -8.82 -3.71
CA THR A 89 1.15 -9.21 -2.75
C THR A 89 1.91 -8.04 -2.14
N HIS A 90 1.76 -6.83 -2.69
CA HIS A 90 2.28 -5.59 -2.12
C HIS A 90 1.25 -4.47 -2.24
N ILE A 91 1.34 -3.45 -1.39
CA ILE A 91 0.33 -2.38 -1.29
C ILE A 91 0.95 -1.03 -0.98
N GLY A 92 0.35 0.03 -1.50
CA GLY A 92 0.76 1.42 -1.33
C GLY A 92 -0.41 2.40 -1.43
N ILE A 93 -0.14 3.67 -1.17
CA ILE A 93 -1.09 4.79 -1.33
C ILE A 93 -0.48 5.81 -2.27
N ILE A 94 -1.23 6.22 -3.29
CA ILE A 94 -0.83 7.29 -4.18
C ILE A 94 -0.83 8.63 -3.45
N VAL A 95 0.28 9.35 -3.56
CA VAL A 95 0.49 10.70 -3.04
C VAL A 95 0.96 11.62 -4.15
N LYS A 96 0.56 12.89 -4.12
CA LYS A 96 0.97 13.89 -5.12
C LYS A 96 2.34 14.48 -4.77
N GLU A 97 3.37 14.26 -5.59
CA GLU A 97 4.74 14.78 -5.43
C GLU A 97 5.03 15.81 -6.52
N GLY A 98 4.93 17.10 -6.19
CA GLY A 98 4.96 18.16 -7.20
C GLY A 98 3.84 17.99 -8.22
N ASN A 99 4.22 17.78 -9.49
CA ASN A 99 3.30 17.54 -10.60
C ASN A 99 3.11 16.04 -10.92
N SER A 100 3.71 15.14 -10.14
CA SER A 100 3.67 13.69 -10.36
C SER A 100 2.89 12.97 -9.28
N TYR A 101 2.51 11.72 -9.55
CA TYR A 101 1.88 10.82 -8.58
C TYR A 101 2.84 9.68 -8.23
N MET A 102 3.22 9.62 -6.96
CA MET A 102 4.12 8.60 -6.39
C MET A 102 3.33 7.67 -5.49
N ALA A 103 3.81 6.45 -5.27
CA ALA A 103 3.23 5.54 -4.30
C ALA A 103 4.04 5.50 -3.00
N MET A 104 3.41 5.92 -1.90
CA MET A 104 3.92 5.67 -0.55
C MET A 104 3.68 4.19 -0.20
N ASN A 105 4.75 3.47 0.11
CA ASN A 105 4.71 2.05 0.48
C ASN A 105 5.88 1.71 1.41
N ASN A 106 5.86 0.53 2.03
CA ASN A 106 7.03 0.03 2.77
C ASN A 106 8.05 -0.62 1.83
N SER A 107 9.32 -0.25 1.93
CA SER A 107 10.39 -1.01 1.29
C SER A 107 10.88 -2.11 2.23
N SER A 108 10.72 -3.38 1.88
CA SER A 108 11.27 -4.49 2.67
C SER A 108 12.80 -4.46 2.75
N ARG A 109 13.47 -3.93 1.72
CA ARG A 109 14.94 -3.78 1.70
C ARG A 109 15.43 -2.70 2.65
N LEU A 110 14.77 -1.55 2.69
CA LEU A 110 15.14 -0.43 3.57
C LEU A 110 14.48 -0.50 4.95
N ARG A 111 13.45 -1.34 5.09
CA ARG A 111 12.60 -1.51 6.28
C ARG A 111 12.02 -0.18 6.76
N THR A 112 11.64 0.68 5.81
CA THR A 112 11.03 1.99 6.06
C THR A 112 10.03 2.33 4.95
N PRO A 113 9.00 3.15 5.25
CA PRO A 113 8.13 3.73 4.25
C PRO A 113 8.89 4.71 3.35
N ARG A 114 8.64 4.64 2.04
CA ARG A 114 9.26 5.51 1.03
C ARG A 114 8.31 5.83 -0.11
N LEU A 115 8.70 6.78 -0.95
CA LEU A 115 8.09 6.99 -2.25
C LEU A 115 8.77 6.11 -3.30
N SER A 116 7.97 5.65 -4.25
CA SER A 116 8.39 4.91 -5.44
C SER A 116 7.47 5.26 -6.59
N GLU A 117 7.98 5.24 -7.81
CA GLU A 117 7.11 5.32 -8.99
C GLU A 117 6.15 4.12 -8.99
N PRO A 118 4.84 4.31 -9.25
CA PRO A 118 3.88 3.22 -9.20
C PRO A 118 4.25 2.02 -10.07
N SER A 119 4.91 2.23 -11.22
CA SER A 119 5.33 1.16 -12.13
C SER A 119 6.65 0.48 -11.73
N SER A 120 7.42 1.04 -10.80
CA SER A 120 8.79 0.57 -10.46
C SER A 120 8.85 -0.63 -9.53
N ILE A 121 7.75 -0.98 -8.86
CA ILE A 121 7.71 -2.06 -7.87
C ILE A 121 7.39 -3.41 -8.53
N GLY A 122 6.49 -3.39 -9.50
CA GLY A 122 5.99 -4.56 -10.21
C GLY A 122 4.73 -4.20 -10.99
N PRO A 123 4.11 -5.18 -11.66
CA PRO A 123 2.82 -4.98 -12.32
C PRO A 123 1.75 -4.57 -11.31
N VAL A 124 1.05 -3.48 -11.60
CA VAL A 124 -0.12 -3.03 -10.82
C VAL A 124 -1.27 -3.99 -11.10
N THR A 125 -1.87 -4.54 -10.05
CA THR A 125 -2.97 -5.50 -10.16
C THR A 125 -4.31 -4.91 -9.79
N ARG A 126 -4.31 -3.88 -8.94
CA ARG A 126 -5.53 -3.23 -8.47
C ARG A 126 -5.27 -1.79 -8.09
N VAL A 127 -6.25 -0.94 -8.37
CA VAL A 127 -6.33 0.42 -7.84
C VAL A 127 -7.70 0.62 -7.25
N MET A 128 -7.75 1.01 -5.98
CA MET A 128 -8.97 1.26 -5.24
C MET A 128 -9.11 2.74 -4.94
N ARG A 129 -10.30 3.28 -5.18
CA ARG A 129 -10.62 4.69 -4.96
C ARG A 129 -11.91 4.81 -4.17
N LYS A 130 -11.93 5.73 -3.22
CA LYS A 130 -13.16 6.11 -2.52
C LYS A 130 -14.05 6.93 -3.46
N SER A 131 -15.32 6.54 -3.56
CA SER A 131 -16.35 7.26 -4.32
C SER A 131 -16.63 8.63 -3.71
#